data_AF-A0A9N9DBD4-F1
#
_entry.id   AF-A0A9N9DBD4-F1
#
_cell.length_a   1.000
_cell.length_b   1.000
_cell.length_c   1.000
_cell.angle_alpha   90.00
_cell.angle_beta   90.00
_cell.angle_gamma   90.00
#
_symmetry.space_group_name_H-M   'P 1'
#
loop_
_entity.id
_entity.type
_entity.pdbx_description
1 polymer ?
#
loop_
_entity_poly.entity_id
_entity_poly.type
_entity_poly.pdbx_seq_one_letter_code
_entity_poly.pdbx_strand_id
1 'polypeptide(L)'
;MLKEPEKLFNSVDSVSIPEKSLVTLIQNDKLSMSGIKVWEYVLKWGIAQNPELSSDPSSYSKDDFKVLKNTLQQCIPFIRFHNLTAREFLNKVLPYKKALPKELYVDLNKCFLDNDYSPSDVSKPHLTNEIKRIGSTNINSKIITEKHAELISKWINRENAEI
;
A
#
# COMPACT_ATOMS: atom_id res chain seq x y z
N MET A 1 2.36 10.93 17.41
CA MET A 1 3.06 11.39 16.20
C MET A 1 4.29 10.53 16.00
N LEU A 2 4.37 9.75 14.91
CA LEU A 2 5.57 9.02 14.52
C LEU A 2 6.61 10.04 14.05
N LYS A 3 7.59 10.36 14.91
CA LYS A 3 8.51 11.47 14.67
C LYS A 3 9.41 11.28 13.45
N GLU A 4 9.70 10.04 13.03
CA GLU A 4 10.55 9.76 11.85
C GLU A 4 10.15 8.42 11.22
N PRO A 5 9.18 8.41 10.28
CA PRO A 5 8.76 7.17 9.63
C PRO A 5 9.92 6.45 8.95
N GLU A 6 10.87 7.18 8.34
CA GLU A 6 12.00 6.58 7.63
C GLU A 6 12.89 5.68 8.51
N LYS A 7 13.06 6.02 9.79
CA LYS A 7 13.82 5.17 10.73
C LYS A 7 13.12 3.86 11.03
N LEU A 8 11.80 3.83 10.92
CA LEU A 8 10.97 2.64 11.13
C LEU A 8 11.08 1.68 9.95
N PHE A 9 11.24 2.18 8.73
CA PHE A 9 11.43 1.34 7.54
C PHE A 9 12.85 0.75 7.47
N ASN A 10 13.83 1.47 8.04
CA ASN A 10 15.23 1.06 8.06
C ASN A 10 15.60 0.14 9.24
N SER A 11 14.73 -0.03 10.24
CA SER A 11 15.03 -0.90 11.38
C SER A 11 14.85 -2.38 11.03
N VAL A 12 15.65 -3.24 11.66
CA VAL A 12 15.62 -4.70 11.46
C VAL A 12 14.30 -5.31 11.96
N ASP A 13 13.69 -4.73 12.99
CA ASP A 13 12.43 -5.20 13.60
C ASP A 13 11.16 -4.80 12.82
N SER A 14 11.33 -4.03 11.74
CA SER A 14 10.25 -3.44 10.95
C SER A 14 9.40 -4.46 10.19
N VAL A 15 9.88 -5.70 10.04
CA VAL A 15 9.21 -6.77 9.30
C VAL A 15 8.10 -7.46 10.12
N SER A 16 8.01 -7.20 11.43
CA SER A 16 7.00 -7.76 12.33
C SER A 16 5.74 -6.89 12.47
N ILE A 17 5.63 -5.80 11.70
CA ILE A 17 4.49 -4.88 11.78
C ILE A 17 3.22 -5.59 11.29
N PRO A 18 2.08 -5.52 12.01
CA PRO A 18 0.81 -6.03 11.52
C PRO A 18 0.35 -5.33 10.24
N GLU A 19 -0.28 -6.05 9.32
CA GLU A 19 -0.73 -5.53 8.01
C GLU A 19 -1.51 -4.21 8.13
N LYS A 20 -2.44 -4.11 9.08
CA LYS A 20 -3.24 -2.89 9.30
C LYS A 20 -2.37 -1.67 9.64
N SER A 21 -1.34 -1.88 10.46
CA SER A 21 -0.40 -0.83 10.84
C SER A 21 0.47 -0.43 9.65
N LEU A 22 0.90 -1.41 8.84
CA LEU A 22 1.63 -1.17 7.60
C LEU A 22 0.79 -0.34 6.62
N VAL A 23 -0.45 -0.74 6.36
CA VAL A 23 -1.39 -0.03 5.49
C VAL A 23 -1.59 1.41 5.96
N THR A 24 -1.86 1.62 7.26
CA THR A 24 -2.01 2.97 7.84
C THR A 24 -0.75 3.82 7.67
N LEU A 25 0.43 3.19 7.79
CA LEU A 25 1.72 3.86 7.67
C LEU A 25 1.97 4.33 6.23
N ILE A 26 1.71 3.49 5.23
CA ILE A 26 1.94 3.82 3.81
C ILE A 26 0.84 4.70 3.20
N GLN A 27 -0.37 4.70 3.77
CA GLN A 27 -1.47 5.61 3.42
C GLN A 27 -1.19 7.07 3.79
N ASN A 28 -0.31 7.31 4.74
CA ASN A 28 -0.09 8.65 5.26
C ASN A 28 0.60 9.52 4.20
N ASP A 29 -0.14 10.44 3.56
CA ASP A 29 0.41 11.31 2.52
C ASP A 29 1.54 12.24 2.99
N LYS A 30 1.69 12.44 4.31
CA LYS A 30 2.80 13.18 4.91
C LYS A 30 4.10 12.38 4.97
N LEU A 31 4.05 11.09 4.64
CA LEU A 31 5.21 10.22 4.52
C LEU A 31 6.03 10.70 3.31
N SER A 32 7.16 11.37 3.56
CA SER A 32 8.06 11.90 2.52
C SER A 32 8.87 10.81 1.79
N MET A 33 8.36 9.58 1.69
CA MET A 33 9.06 8.49 1.01
C MET A 33 8.63 8.35 -0.45
N SER A 34 9.62 8.07 -1.31
CA SER A 34 9.38 7.77 -2.71
C SER A 34 8.63 6.45 -2.88
N GLY A 35 7.84 6.33 -3.96
CA GLY A 35 7.06 5.12 -4.26
C GLY A 35 7.92 3.86 -4.29
N ILE A 36 9.16 3.95 -4.78
CA ILE A 36 10.11 2.84 -4.80
C ILE A 36 10.50 2.35 -3.39
N LYS A 37 10.74 3.27 -2.43
CA LYS A 37 11.11 2.90 -1.06
C LYS A 37 9.95 2.19 -0.37
N VAL A 38 8.73 2.67 -0.60
CA VAL A 38 7.52 2.03 -0.09
C VAL A 38 7.35 0.63 -0.70
N TRP A 39 7.54 0.49 -2.01
CA TRP A 39 7.49 -0.81 -2.69
C TRP A 39 8.51 -1.80 -2.15
N GLU A 40 9.79 -1.43 -2.07
CA GLU A 40 10.85 -2.32 -1.58
C GLU A 40 10.58 -2.78 -0.15
N TYR A 41 10.06 -1.88 0.68
CA TYR A 41 9.70 -2.23 2.06
C TYR A 41 8.48 -3.14 2.16
N VAL A 42 7.39 -2.82 1.45
CA VAL A 42 6.18 -3.67 1.40
C VAL A 42 6.52 -5.06 0.87
N LEU A 43 7.40 -5.14 -0.12
CA LEU A 43 7.89 -6.39 -0.67
C LEU A 43 8.71 -7.18 0.35
N LYS A 44 9.68 -6.53 1.01
CA LYS A 44 10.46 -7.16 2.10
C LYS A 44 9.56 -7.65 3.22
N TRP A 45 8.56 -6.85 3.59
CA TRP A 45 7.54 -7.22 4.56
C TRP A 45 6.76 -8.46 4.12
N GLY A 46 6.24 -8.47 2.90
CA GLY A 46 5.46 -9.60 2.37
C GLY A 46 6.26 -10.90 2.29
N ILE A 47 7.54 -10.84 1.92
CA ILE A 47 8.43 -12.02 1.91
C ILE A 47 8.65 -12.53 3.33
N ALA A 48 8.91 -11.65 4.31
CA ALA A 48 9.11 -12.05 5.70
C ALA A 48 7.86 -12.68 6.34
N GLN A 49 6.65 -12.28 5.91
CA GLN A 49 5.40 -12.91 6.35
C GLN A 49 5.20 -14.33 5.79
N ASN A 50 5.97 -14.73 4.77
CA ASN A 50 5.87 -16.02 4.12
C ASN A 50 7.25 -16.69 4.05
N PRO A 51 7.73 -17.32 5.15
CA PRO A 51 9.10 -17.83 5.26
C PRO A 51 9.50 -18.90 4.23
N GLU A 52 8.53 -19.52 3.56
CA GLU A 52 8.77 -20.49 2.48
C GLU A 52 9.17 -19.80 1.15
N LEU A 53 8.92 -18.50 1.02
CA LEU A 53 9.30 -17.75 -0.17
C LEU A 53 10.82 -17.48 -0.15
N SER A 54 11.45 -17.75 -1.29
CA SER A 54 12.84 -17.37 -1.54
C SER A 54 13.00 -15.84 -1.57
N SER A 55 14.21 -15.36 -1.28
CA SER A 55 14.57 -13.96 -1.52
C SER A 55 14.69 -13.63 -3.02
N ASP A 56 14.92 -14.64 -3.87
CA ASP A 56 15.07 -14.48 -5.32
C ASP A 56 13.75 -14.79 -6.06
N PRO A 57 13.07 -13.79 -6.65
CA PRO A 57 11.83 -14.00 -7.40
C PRO A 57 11.99 -14.86 -8.65
N SER A 58 13.22 -15.05 -9.16
CA SER A 58 13.47 -15.92 -10.31
C SER A 58 13.12 -17.38 -10.01
N SER A 59 13.18 -17.76 -8.73
CA SER A 59 12.87 -19.11 -8.25
C SER A 59 11.37 -19.36 -7.98
N TYR A 60 10.52 -18.34 -8.10
CA TYR A 60 9.13 -18.43 -7.68
C TYR A 60 8.28 -19.25 -8.66
N SER A 61 7.57 -20.22 -8.11
CA SER A 61 6.47 -20.93 -8.76
C SER A 61 5.23 -20.03 -8.93
N LYS A 62 4.20 -20.53 -9.61
CA LYS A 62 2.92 -19.81 -9.73
C LYS A 62 2.24 -19.64 -8.36
N ASP A 63 2.36 -20.64 -7.48
CA ASP A 63 1.76 -20.61 -6.15
C ASP A 63 2.51 -19.65 -5.23
N ASP A 64 3.83 -19.55 -5.35
CA ASP A 64 4.64 -18.56 -4.61
C ASP A 64 4.20 -17.12 -4.94
N PHE A 65 3.99 -16.82 -6.23
CA PHE A 65 3.44 -15.52 -6.63
C PHE A 65 2.02 -15.29 -6.13
N LYS A 66 1.19 -16.34 -6.03
CA LYS A 66 -0.17 -16.25 -5.50
C LYS A 66 -0.15 -15.94 -4.00
N VAL A 67 0.73 -16.58 -3.24
CA VAL A 67 0.95 -16.31 -1.82
C VAL A 67 1.40 -14.86 -1.61
N LEU A 68 2.41 -14.42 -2.36
CA LEU A 68 2.89 -13.05 -2.28
C LEU A 68 1.80 -12.04 -2.67
N LYS A 69 1.07 -12.28 -3.77
CA LYS A 69 -0.04 -11.43 -4.21
C LYS A 69 -1.08 -11.23 -3.11
N ASN A 70 -1.52 -12.32 -2.48
CA ASN A 70 -2.52 -12.28 -1.42
C ASN A 70 -2.02 -11.49 -0.20
N THR A 71 -0.73 -11.60 0.11
CA THR A 71 -0.10 -10.87 1.21
C THR A 71 0.00 -9.38 0.93
N LEU A 72 0.31 -8.98 -0.30
CA LEU A 72 0.54 -7.57 -0.66
C LEU A 72 -0.73 -6.82 -1.06
N GLN A 73 -1.85 -7.51 -1.28
CA GLN A 73 -3.05 -6.95 -1.92
C GLN A 73 -3.58 -5.68 -1.26
N GLN A 74 -3.54 -5.58 0.08
CA GLN A 74 -4.04 -4.41 0.81
C GLN A 74 -3.04 -3.25 0.79
N CYS A 75 -1.76 -3.51 0.53
CA CYS A 75 -0.73 -2.48 0.50
C CYS A 75 -0.60 -1.84 -0.89
N ILE A 76 -0.74 -2.63 -1.95
CA ILE A 76 -0.54 -2.22 -3.35
C ILE A 76 -1.27 -0.92 -3.74
N PRO A 77 -2.55 -0.69 -3.38
CA PRO A 77 -3.26 0.53 -3.77
C PRO A 77 -2.65 1.84 -3.25
N PHE A 78 -1.81 1.76 -2.21
CA PHE A 78 -1.20 2.92 -1.56
C PHE A 78 0.22 3.21 -2.05
N ILE A 79 0.72 2.43 -3.01
CA ILE A 79 2.05 2.59 -3.58
C ILE A 79 1.95 3.44 -4.84
N ARG A 80 2.70 4.55 -4.89
CA ARG A 80 2.72 5.49 -6.02
C ARG A 80 3.60 4.96 -7.16
N PHE A 81 3.21 3.85 -7.78
CA PHE A 81 3.98 3.18 -8.84
C PHE A 81 4.25 4.08 -10.06
N HIS A 82 3.32 4.97 -10.42
CA HIS A 82 3.49 5.91 -11.54
C HIS A 82 4.57 6.97 -11.31
N ASN A 83 5.02 7.16 -10.07
CA ASN A 83 6.07 8.11 -9.72
C ASN A 83 7.47 7.48 -9.75
N LEU A 84 7.59 6.22 -10.16
CA LEU A 84 8.88 5.54 -10.33
C LEU A 84 9.55 6.02 -11.61
N THR A 85 10.86 5.84 -11.69
CA THR A 85 11.59 5.89 -12.96
C THR A 85 11.41 4.58 -13.72
N ALA A 86 11.56 4.59 -15.06
CA ALA A 86 11.55 3.37 -15.86
C ALA A 86 12.59 2.35 -15.38
N ARG A 87 13.76 2.80 -14.92
CA ARG A 87 14.81 1.94 -14.35
C ARG A 87 14.35 1.25 -13.06
N GLU A 88 13.70 1.98 -12.17
CA GLU A 88 13.15 1.41 -10.93
C GLU A 88 12.04 0.39 -11.24
N PHE A 89 11.13 0.72 -12.16
CA PHE A 89 10.09 -0.21 -12.60
C PHE A 89 10.69 -1.51 -13.16
N LEU A 90 11.60 -1.41 -14.13
CA LEU A 90 12.23 -2.55 -14.79
C LEU A 90 13.01 -3.45 -13.82
N ASN A 91 13.74 -2.86 -12.87
CA ASN A 91 14.65 -3.61 -12.01
C ASN A 91 14.00 -4.10 -10.71
N LYS A 92 13.00 -3.37 -10.19
CA LYS A 92 12.46 -3.61 -8.84
C LYS A 92 11.00 -4.06 -8.83
N VAL A 93 10.21 -3.66 -9.82
CA VAL A 93 8.77 -4.00 -9.88
C VAL A 93 8.50 -5.14 -10.85
N LEU A 94 9.08 -5.08 -12.06
CA LEU A 94 8.88 -6.07 -13.11
C LEU A 94 9.18 -7.52 -12.71
N PRO A 95 10.23 -7.83 -11.89
CA PRO A 95 10.47 -9.21 -11.43
C PRO A 95 9.28 -9.82 -10.68
N TYR A 96 8.46 -8.97 -10.05
CA TYR A 96 7.31 -9.37 -9.25
C TYR A 96 5.97 -9.12 -9.97
N LYS A 97 5.96 -8.91 -11.29
CA LYS A 97 4.75 -8.57 -12.05
C LYS A 97 3.56 -9.52 -11.83
N LYS A 98 3.82 -10.80 -11.55
CA LYS A 98 2.79 -11.82 -11.29
C LYS A 98 2.11 -11.64 -9.92
N ALA A 99 2.75 -10.93 -8.99
CA ALA A 99 2.17 -10.56 -7.70
C ALA A 99 1.28 -9.31 -7.77
N LEU A 100 1.31 -8.55 -8.87
CA LEU A 100 0.49 -7.36 -9.05
C LEU A 100 -0.91 -7.70 -9.61
N PRO A 101 -1.93 -6.87 -9.33
CA PRO A 101 -3.18 -6.88 -10.08
C PRO A 101 -2.92 -6.73 -11.58
N LYS A 102 -3.62 -7.53 -12.40
CA LYS A 102 -3.40 -7.57 -13.85
C LYS A 102 -3.60 -6.19 -14.51
N GLU A 103 -4.64 -5.48 -14.11
CA GLU A 103 -4.97 -4.14 -14.63
C GLU A 103 -3.87 -3.14 -14.29
N LEU A 104 -3.41 -3.13 -13.03
CA LEU A 104 -2.29 -2.30 -12.59
C LEU A 104 -1.03 -2.58 -13.41
N TYR A 105 -0.67 -3.85 -13.59
CA TYR A 105 0.52 -4.18 -14.38
C TYR A 105 0.43 -3.71 -15.84
N VAL A 106 -0.72 -3.89 -16.48
CA VAL A 106 -0.94 -3.44 -17.87
C VAL A 106 -0.78 -1.92 -17.97
N ASP A 107 -1.35 -1.17 -17.02
CA ASP A 107 -1.25 0.27 -16.97
C ASP A 107 0.19 0.77 -16.74
N LEU A 108 0.90 0.19 -15.76
CA LEU A 108 2.31 0.50 -15.51
C LEU A 108 3.18 0.15 -16.72
N ASN A 109 2.90 -0.96 -17.39
CA ASN A 109 3.64 -1.37 -18.58
C ASN A 109 3.49 -0.35 -19.72
N LYS A 110 2.30 0.25 -19.90
CA LYS A 110 2.10 1.38 -20.82
C LYS A 110 2.87 2.61 -20.35
N CYS A 111 2.71 2.98 -19.09
CA CYS A 111 3.36 4.16 -18.51
C CYS A 111 4.90 4.16 -18.67
N PHE A 112 5.55 2.99 -18.61
CA PHE A 112 7.02 2.91 -18.61
C PHE A 112 7.64 2.41 -19.91
N LEU A 113 6.91 1.69 -20.76
CA LEU A 113 7.46 1.07 -21.97
C LEU A 113 6.85 1.60 -23.27
N ASP A 114 5.77 2.35 -23.20
CA ASP A 114 5.15 2.96 -24.36
C ASP A 114 5.65 4.41 -24.49
N ASN A 115 6.48 4.67 -25.53
CA ASN A 115 7.09 5.98 -25.75
C ASN A 115 6.06 7.08 -26.07
N ASP A 116 4.84 6.71 -26.50
CA ASP A 116 3.78 7.64 -26.87
C ASP A 116 2.75 7.86 -25.74
N TYR A 117 2.97 7.28 -24.56
CA TYR A 117 2.02 7.38 -23.45
C TYR A 117 2.07 8.75 -22.77
N SER A 118 0.99 9.53 -22.91
CA SER A 118 0.76 10.74 -22.12
C SER A 118 0.08 10.38 -20.79
N PRO A 119 0.64 10.70 -19.62
CA PRO A 119 0.04 10.38 -18.31
C PRO A 119 -1.23 11.18 -17.96
N SER A 120 -1.87 11.83 -18.92
CA SER A 120 -2.93 12.82 -18.70
C SER A 120 -4.23 12.26 -18.10
N ASP A 121 -4.42 10.93 -18.05
CA ASP A 121 -5.64 10.31 -17.52
C ASP A 121 -5.49 9.54 -16.19
N VAL A 122 -4.28 9.38 -15.65
CA VAL A 122 -4.01 8.48 -14.50
C VAL A 122 -3.93 9.17 -13.15
N SER A 123 -4.16 10.48 -13.08
CA SER A 123 -4.12 11.24 -11.81
C SER A 123 -5.24 10.90 -10.83
N LYS A 124 -6.10 9.93 -11.15
CA LYS A 124 -7.09 9.41 -10.20
C LYS A 124 -6.55 8.12 -9.61
N PRO A 125 -6.30 8.06 -8.28
CA PRO A 125 -6.10 6.76 -7.64
C PRO A 125 -7.28 5.89 -8.04
N HIS A 126 -7.00 4.77 -8.70
CA HIS A 126 -8.00 3.78 -9.08
C HIS A 126 -8.44 3.08 -7.79
N LEU A 127 -9.22 3.83 -6.98
CA LEU A 127 -9.86 3.36 -5.78
C LEU A 127 -10.94 2.39 -6.26
N THR A 128 -10.57 1.12 -6.40
CA THR A 128 -11.53 0.07 -6.74
C THR A 128 -12.70 0.18 -5.77
N ASN A 129 -13.92 -0.01 -6.28
CA ASN A 129 -15.16 0.12 -5.52
C ASN A 129 -15.23 -0.80 -4.27
N GLU A 130 -14.27 -1.71 -4.09
CA GLU A 130 -14.07 -2.49 -2.87
C GLU A 130 -13.64 -1.64 -1.66
N ILE A 131 -12.86 -0.57 -1.86
CA ILE A 131 -12.40 0.29 -0.75
C ILE A 131 -13.55 1.17 -0.21
N LYS A 132 -14.57 1.44 -1.02
CA LYS A 132 -15.80 2.12 -0.55
C LYS A 132 -16.53 1.33 0.55
N ARG A 133 -16.27 0.02 0.70
CA ARG A 133 -16.80 -0.82 1.79
C ARG A 133 -15.95 -0.81 3.07
N ILE A 134 -14.70 -0.34 3.03
CA ILE A 134 -13.88 -0.18 4.24
C ILE A 134 -14.29 1.09 5.03
N GLY A 135 -15.22 1.88 4.49
CA GLY A 135 -15.98 2.88 5.24
C GLY A 135 -16.96 2.31 6.27
N SER A 136 -17.06 0.98 6.43
CA SER A 136 -17.74 0.40 7.59
C SER A 136 -16.85 0.60 8.82
N THR A 137 -17.21 1.58 9.62
CA THR A 137 -16.59 2.00 10.88
C THR A 137 -16.68 0.91 11.95
N ASN A 138 -16.07 -0.25 11.75
CA ASN A 138 -16.00 -1.25 12.82
C ASN A 138 -14.87 -0.86 13.78
N ILE A 139 -15.22 0.01 14.74
CA ILE A 139 -14.29 0.51 15.75
C ILE A 139 -14.02 -0.60 16.75
N ASN A 140 -12.92 -1.33 16.57
CA ASN A 140 -12.48 -2.37 17.51
C ASN A 140 -11.76 -1.75 18.74
N SER A 141 -12.41 -0.78 19.41
CA SER A 141 -11.90 -0.17 20.64
C SER A 141 -12.77 -0.57 21.82
N LYS A 142 -12.14 -0.94 22.93
CA LYS A 142 -12.83 -1.20 24.20
C LYS A 142 -13.29 0.09 24.91
N ILE A 143 -12.77 1.24 24.49
CA ILE A 143 -12.96 2.54 25.16
C ILE A 143 -13.82 3.48 24.31
N ILE A 144 -13.59 3.48 23.00
CA ILE A 144 -14.28 4.36 22.05
C ILE A 144 -15.30 3.52 21.27
N THR A 145 -16.57 3.87 21.42
CA THR A 145 -17.65 3.27 20.63
C THR A 145 -17.87 4.07 19.35
N GLU A 146 -18.63 3.52 18.40
CA GLU A 146 -19.06 4.23 17.19
C GLU A 146 -19.74 5.57 17.52
N LYS A 147 -20.57 5.59 18.56
CA LYS A 147 -21.24 6.80 19.04
C LYS A 147 -20.26 7.86 19.56
N HIS A 148 -19.21 7.45 20.27
CA HIS A 148 -18.16 8.38 20.72
C HIS A 148 -17.39 8.95 19.53
N ALA A 149 -17.07 8.13 18.53
CA ALA A 149 -16.38 8.59 17.33
C ALA A 149 -17.24 9.57 16.51
N GLU A 150 -18.55 9.32 16.42
CA GLU A 150 -19.48 10.25 15.76
C GLU A 150 -19.51 11.61 16.45
N LEU A 151 -19.60 11.64 17.79
CA LEU A 151 -19.57 12.90 18.57
C LEU A 151 -18.25 13.65 18.41
N ILE A 152 -17.12 12.94 18.45
CA ILE A 152 -15.81 13.53 18.22
C ILE A 152 -15.71 14.10 16.80
N SER A 153 -16.21 13.38 15.79
CA SER A 153 -16.20 13.85 14.40
C SER A 153 -17.03 15.12 14.23
N LYS A 154 -18.24 15.16 14.83
CA LYS A 154 -19.10 16.36 14.81
C LYS A 154 -18.41 17.56 15.48
N TRP A 155 -17.77 17.33 16.63
CA TRP A 155 -17.00 18.36 17.33
C TRP A 155 -15.83 18.91 16.49
N ILE A 156 -15.04 18.03 15.85
CA ILE A 156 -13.93 18.43 14.97
C ILE A 156 -14.44 19.27 13.80
N ASN A 157 -15.54 18.84 13.20
CA ASN A 157 -16.14 19.51 12.04
C ASN A 157 -16.96 20.76 12.42
N ARG A 158 -17.04 21.10 13.72
CA ARG A 158 -17.84 22.21 14.25
C ARG A 158 -19.31 22.14 13.84
N GLU A 159 -19.81 20.92 13.63
CA GLU A 159 -21.23 20.66 13.49
C GLU A 159 -21.75 20.57 14.92
N ASN A 160 -22.33 21.67 15.41
CA ASN A 160 -22.82 21.77 16.78
C ASN A 160 -23.75 20.59 17.08
N ALA A 161 -23.33 19.73 18.02
CA ALA A 161 -24.24 18.77 18.64
C ALA A 161 -25.10 19.56 19.63
N GLU A 162 -26.32 19.91 19.22
CA GLU A 162 -27.36 20.29 20.18
C GLU A 162 -27.61 19.07 21.08
N ILE A 163 -27.33 19.23 22.37
CA ILE A 163 -27.62 18.28 23.44
C ILE A 163 -29.00 18.59 24.00
#